data_AF-A0A286U707-F1
#
_entry.id   AF-A0A286U707-F1
#
_cell.length_a   1.000
_cell.length_b   1.000
_cell.length_c   1.000
_cell.angle_alpha   90.00
_cell.angle_beta   90.00
_cell.angle_gamma   90.00
#
_symmetry.space_group_name_H-M   'P 1'
#
loop_
_entity.id
_entity.type
_entity.pdbx_description
1 polymer ?
#
loop_
_entity_poly.entity_id
_entity_poly.type
_entity_poly.pdbx_seq_one_letter_code
_entity_poly.pdbx_strand_id
1 'polypeptide(L)'
;MSGVGTSGTLSVPCNSSDIIFWTNDSWSPPTVLSTISNNDIQFTWEEDGNLDSSRNTTVNGSSIVIPFEGVGVTVLGVNHPGQDAIAVSYQLDGALFYESVPPNEDSFPTVNYQYFSISRLERDRHILIIKIMEVQSTRAYDFQGFVYVNDTFSGSFDDTDISFPQKTHTGIIVGTTVGGVLGILLLLFGIFFVRRMRSKLQVSHHESYNDNIIISDIKQTTINPHSDNSLRASGEDITLATRRPIVELSTQALRKKKVEKDSLPSLPRNAAPSEVITIYDGTGSPDGTIYDPFYSHRKSTTSSNL
;
A
#
# COMPACT_ATOMS: atom_id res chain seq x y z
N MET A 1 -14.25 44.73 -11.51
CA MET A 1 -12.98 44.18 -12.03
C MET A 1 -12.62 43.01 -11.13
N SER A 2 -12.90 41.78 -11.58
CA SER A 2 -12.52 40.58 -10.85
C SER A 2 -11.02 40.37 -11.03
N GLY A 3 -10.24 40.47 -9.95
CA GLY A 3 -8.83 40.11 -9.99
C GLY A 3 -8.70 38.63 -10.29
N VAL A 4 -7.92 38.28 -11.31
CA VAL A 4 -7.54 36.89 -11.57
C VAL A 4 -6.57 36.48 -10.47
N GLY A 5 -7.07 35.76 -9.46
CA GLY A 5 -6.19 35.14 -8.46
C GLY A 5 -5.48 33.95 -9.09
N THR A 6 -4.16 33.94 -9.08
CA THR A 6 -3.36 32.80 -9.50
C THR A 6 -3.26 31.83 -8.32
N SER A 7 -3.89 30.66 -8.44
CA SER A 7 -3.65 29.56 -7.51
C SER A 7 -2.18 29.14 -7.65
N GLY A 8 -1.42 29.23 -6.55
CA GLY A 8 -0.01 28.87 -6.53
C GLY A 8 0.16 27.47 -5.98
N THR A 9 0.83 26.60 -6.72
CA THR A 9 1.36 25.33 -6.21
C THR A 9 2.80 25.54 -5.77
N LEU A 10 3.14 25.17 -4.54
CA LEU A 10 4.53 25.16 -4.07
C LEU A 10 5.01 23.72 -3.90
N SER A 11 6.16 23.41 -4.48
CA SER A 11 6.86 22.14 -4.31
C SER A 11 7.93 22.27 -3.23
N VAL A 12 7.99 21.32 -2.32
CA VAL A 12 8.98 21.25 -1.24
C VAL A 12 9.75 19.93 -1.36
N PRO A 13 11.07 19.98 -1.65
CA PRO A 13 11.88 18.77 -1.82
C PRO A 13 12.20 18.09 -0.48
N CYS A 14 12.51 16.80 -0.51
CA CYS A 14 12.80 16.00 0.69
C CYS A 14 14.03 16.46 1.51
N ASN A 15 14.86 17.35 0.94
CA ASN A 15 16.01 17.94 1.62
C ASN A 15 15.70 19.31 2.26
N SER A 16 14.45 19.79 2.18
CA SER A 16 14.03 21.01 2.86
C SER A 16 14.24 20.89 4.38
N SER A 17 14.69 21.99 5.00
CA SER A 17 14.83 22.10 6.46
C SER A 17 13.50 22.08 7.20
N ASP A 18 12.39 22.33 6.51
CA ASP A 18 11.06 22.35 7.11
C ASP A 18 10.51 20.93 7.34
N ILE A 19 11.16 19.91 6.76
CA ILE A 19 10.77 18.51 6.89
C ILE A 19 11.57 17.87 8.03
N ILE A 20 10.86 17.34 9.02
CA ILE A 20 11.48 16.67 10.16
C ILE A 20 11.33 15.16 9.98
N PHE A 21 12.46 14.48 9.83
CA PHE A 21 12.52 13.02 9.85
C PHE A 21 12.72 12.57 11.31
N TRP A 22 11.79 11.78 11.83
CA TRP A 22 11.95 11.16 13.15
C TRP A 22 12.61 9.80 12.96
N THR A 23 13.44 9.42 13.94
CA THR A 23 14.42 8.32 13.84
C THR A 23 15.36 8.49 12.65
N ASN A 24 16.08 9.63 12.58
CA ASN A 24 16.97 9.99 11.45
C ASN A 24 17.90 8.86 10.98
N ASP A 25 18.37 8.00 11.89
CA ASP A 25 19.26 6.88 11.56
C ASP A 25 18.60 5.81 10.67
N SER A 26 17.27 5.82 10.55
CA SER A 26 16.52 4.89 9.71
C SER A 26 16.29 5.37 8.27
N TRP A 27 16.68 6.61 7.97
CA TRP A 27 16.51 7.20 6.63
C TRP A 27 17.85 7.29 5.91
N SER A 28 17.84 6.96 4.62
CA SER A 28 19.00 7.18 3.77
C SER A 28 19.29 8.69 3.63
N PRO A 29 20.56 9.09 3.41
CA PRO A 29 20.85 10.43 2.92
C PRO A 29 20.11 10.70 1.59
N PRO A 30 19.85 11.98 1.26
CA PRO A 30 19.28 12.34 -0.04
C PRO A 30 20.08 11.74 -1.18
N THR A 31 19.42 10.96 -2.03
CA THR A 31 20.02 10.37 -3.23
C THR A 31 19.52 11.14 -4.44
N VAL A 32 20.45 11.61 -5.28
CA VAL A 32 20.08 12.28 -6.54
C VAL A 32 19.53 11.23 -7.50
N LEU A 33 18.31 11.45 -7.98
CA LEU A 33 17.65 10.62 -8.97
C LEU A 33 18.30 10.89 -10.32
N SER A 34 19.28 10.06 -10.71
CA SER A 34 19.79 10.04 -12.08
C SER A 34 18.77 9.34 -12.98
N THR A 35 17.72 10.06 -13.37
CA THR A 35 16.72 9.55 -14.30
C THR A 35 17.33 9.43 -15.70
N ILE A 36 17.88 8.27 -16.01
CA ILE A 36 18.13 7.83 -17.39
C ILE A 36 16.83 7.17 -17.88
N SER A 37 15.76 7.95 -18.04
CA SER A 37 14.51 7.45 -18.65
C SER A 37 14.45 7.98 -20.08
N ASN A 38 14.40 7.06 -21.03
CA ASN A 38 14.53 7.38 -22.45
C ASN A 38 13.22 7.83 -23.11
N ASN A 39 12.06 7.92 -22.45
CA ASN A 39 10.81 8.35 -23.13
C ASN A 39 9.59 8.73 -22.26
N ASP A 40 9.66 8.77 -20.92
CA ASP A 40 8.48 9.14 -20.11
C ASP A 40 8.43 10.63 -19.76
N ILE A 41 7.23 11.20 -19.85
CA ILE A 41 6.90 12.60 -19.57
C ILE A 41 7.28 12.90 -18.11
N GLN A 42 8.48 13.46 -17.92
CA GLN A 42 8.84 14.11 -16.67
C GLN A 42 7.98 15.36 -16.52
N PHE A 43 7.32 15.50 -15.38
CA PHE A 43 6.87 16.80 -14.91
C PHE A 43 8.13 17.59 -14.54
N THR A 44 8.71 18.30 -15.50
CA THR A 44 9.69 19.35 -15.23
C THR A 44 8.91 20.52 -14.61
N TRP A 45 8.97 20.63 -13.29
CA TRP A 45 8.48 21.80 -12.59
C TRP A 45 9.40 22.98 -12.93
N GLU A 46 8.93 23.91 -13.75
CA GLU A 46 9.74 25.02 -14.30
C GLU A 46 10.10 26.10 -13.26
N GLU A 47 9.55 26.04 -12.04
CA GLU A 47 9.80 27.04 -10.99
C GLU A 47 10.39 26.40 -9.72
N ASP A 48 11.71 26.55 -9.57
CA ASP A 48 12.49 26.64 -8.33
C ASP A 48 12.59 25.47 -7.34
N GLY A 49 11.90 24.35 -7.55
CA GLY A 49 11.92 23.19 -6.64
C GLY A 49 12.23 21.89 -7.34
N ASN A 50 13.49 21.66 -7.70
CA ASN A 50 13.87 20.43 -8.37
C ASN A 50 13.73 19.23 -7.42
N LEU A 51 12.73 18.38 -7.66
CA LEU A 51 12.47 17.13 -6.93
C LEU A 51 13.46 16.02 -7.30
N ASP A 52 14.69 16.38 -7.65
CA ASP A 52 15.75 15.47 -8.10
C ASP A 52 16.39 14.67 -6.98
N SER A 53 15.90 14.78 -5.74
CA SER A 53 16.39 13.99 -4.63
C SER A 53 15.28 13.22 -3.95
N SER A 54 15.62 12.04 -3.43
CA SER A 54 14.73 11.26 -2.59
C SER A 54 15.45 10.70 -1.35
N ARG A 55 14.69 10.38 -0.31
CA ARG A 55 15.15 9.69 0.90
C ARG A 55 14.31 8.46 1.12
N ASN A 56 14.94 7.32 1.38
CA ASN A 56 14.25 6.07 1.59
C ASN A 56 14.42 5.50 2.99
N THR A 57 13.51 4.61 3.37
CA THR A 57 13.58 3.81 4.60
C THR A 57 13.00 2.42 4.39
N THR A 58 13.58 1.43 5.07
CA THR A 58 13.08 0.05 5.16
C THR A 58 12.66 -0.31 6.59
N VAL A 59 12.66 0.67 7.50
CA VAL A 59 12.42 0.45 8.92
C VAL A 59 10.98 0.80 9.27
N ASN A 60 10.22 -0.21 9.69
CA ASN A 60 8.87 -0.03 10.21
C ASN A 60 8.87 0.91 11.42
N GLY A 61 7.90 1.82 11.47
CA GLY A 61 7.77 2.84 12.49
C GLY A 61 8.47 4.17 12.17
N SER A 62 9.29 4.23 11.11
CA SER A 62 9.88 5.49 10.64
C SER A 62 8.79 6.51 10.33
N SER A 63 9.06 7.79 10.59
CA SER A 63 8.07 8.84 10.35
C SER A 63 8.65 10.15 9.86
N ILE A 64 7.83 10.90 9.13
CA ILE A 64 8.11 12.24 8.59
C ILE A 64 7.05 13.18 9.15
N VAL A 65 7.46 14.37 9.60
CA VAL A 65 6.55 15.45 10.00
C VAL A 65 6.75 16.64 9.07
N ILE A 66 5.64 17.11 8.51
CA ILE A 66 5.60 18.13 7.47
C ILE A 66 4.60 19.22 7.86
N PRO A 67 5.06 20.38 8.33
CA PRO A 67 4.21 21.56 8.46
C PRO A 67 4.01 22.22 7.08
N PHE A 68 2.78 22.63 6.78
CA PHE A 68 2.50 23.42 5.56
C PHE A 68 1.33 24.39 5.78
N GLU A 69 1.20 25.39 4.92
CA GLU A 69 0.08 26.35 4.93
C GLU A 69 -0.57 26.35 3.55
N GLY A 70 -1.82 25.88 3.47
CA GLY A 70 -2.49 25.71 2.18
C GLY A 70 -3.79 24.93 2.27
N VAL A 71 -4.49 24.80 1.15
CA VAL A 71 -5.81 24.16 1.07
C VAL A 71 -5.74 22.71 0.55
N GLY A 72 -4.54 22.17 0.38
CA GLY A 72 -4.32 20.82 -0.10
C GLY A 72 -2.85 20.45 -0.14
N VAL A 73 -2.57 19.15 -0.08
CA VAL A 73 -1.22 18.59 -0.09
C VAL A 73 -1.21 17.27 -0.86
N THR A 74 -0.14 17.05 -1.61
CA THR A 74 0.15 15.84 -2.37
C THR A 74 1.56 15.36 -2.00
N VAL A 75 1.67 14.11 -1.55
CA VAL A 75 2.94 13.47 -1.19
C VAL A 75 3.47 12.69 -2.39
N LEU A 76 4.72 12.96 -2.76
CA LEU A 76 5.40 12.37 -3.90
C LEU A 76 6.58 11.51 -3.47
N GLY A 77 6.83 10.46 -4.24
CA GLY A 77 7.93 9.54 -4.00
C GLY A 77 8.34 8.73 -5.21
N VAL A 78 9.13 7.69 -4.95
CA VAL A 78 9.65 6.78 -5.97
C VAL A 78 9.11 5.38 -5.71
N ASN A 79 8.33 4.85 -6.65
CA ASN A 79 7.78 3.51 -6.55
C ASN A 79 8.79 2.48 -7.08
N HIS A 80 9.63 1.93 -6.23
CA HIS A 80 10.65 0.95 -6.63
C HIS A 80 10.03 -0.39 -7.06
N PRO A 81 10.62 -1.10 -8.05
CA PRO A 81 10.24 -2.47 -8.41
C PRO A 81 10.16 -3.41 -7.21
N GLY A 82 9.16 -4.29 -7.18
CA GLY A 82 9.02 -5.33 -6.17
C GLY A 82 7.58 -5.80 -5.98
N GLN A 83 7.43 -6.99 -5.40
CA GLN A 83 6.14 -7.68 -5.24
C GLN A 83 5.40 -7.31 -3.96
N ASP A 84 6.09 -6.67 -3.02
CA ASP A 84 5.53 -6.39 -1.70
C ASP A 84 4.77 -5.06 -1.71
N ALA A 85 3.65 -5.00 -1.00
CA ALA A 85 2.95 -3.73 -0.74
C ALA A 85 3.59 -3.00 0.45
N ILE A 86 3.51 -1.68 0.47
CA ILE A 86 3.98 -0.86 1.60
C ILE A 86 2.75 -0.24 2.28
N ALA A 87 2.58 -0.47 3.58
CA ALA A 87 1.51 0.14 4.35
C ALA A 87 2.00 1.44 4.99
N VAL A 88 1.26 2.53 4.77
CA VAL A 88 1.61 3.88 5.27
C VAL A 88 0.37 4.51 5.90
N SER A 89 0.54 5.13 7.06
CA SER A 89 -0.50 5.95 7.67
C SER A 89 -0.15 7.43 7.56
N TYR A 90 -1.12 8.22 7.13
CA TYR A 90 -1.05 9.67 7.06
C TYR A 90 -1.94 10.25 8.14
N GLN A 91 -1.42 11.14 8.98
CA GLN A 91 -2.20 11.88 9.97
C GLN A 91 -2.15 13.36 9.63
N LEU A 92 -3.31 13.96 9.34
CA LEU A 92 -3.45 15.38 9.04
C LEU A 92 -4.33 16.03 10.10
N ASP A 93 -3.75 16.94 10.89
CA ASP A 93 -4.45 17.66 11.97
C ASP A 93 -5.24 16.75 12.93
N GLY A 94 -4.68 15.56 13.20
CA GLY A 94 -5.28 14.54 14.04
C GLY A 94 -6.16 13.52 13.30
N ALA A 95 -6.65 13.82 12.09
CA ALA A 95 -7.39 12.88 11.25
C ALA A 95 -6.45 11.84 10.65
N LEU A 96 -6.82 10.56 10.69
CA LEU A 96 -5.96 9.44 10.31
C LEU A 96 -6.45 8.75 9.04
N PHE A 97 -5.54 8.55 8.09
CA PHE A 97 -5.75 7.90 6.80
C PHE A 97 -4.76 6.73 6.66
N TYR A 98 -5.22 5.62 6.09
CA TYR A 98 -4.39 4.45 5.84
C TYR A 98 -4.36 4.19 4.34
N GLU A 99 -3.17 4.16 3.77
CA GLU A 99 -2.96 3.85 2.36
C GLU A 99 -2.00 2.67 2.21
N SER A 100 -2.19 1.95 1.11
CA SER A 100 -1.28 0.89 0.69
C SER A 100 -0.65 1.30 -0.63
N VAL A 101 0.68 1.41 -0.66
CA VAL A 101 1.41 1.60 -1.91
C VAL A 101 1.49 0.23 -2.59
N PRO A 102 0.84 0.06 -3.76
CA PRO A 102 0.78 -1.22 -4.43
C PRO A 102 2.18 -1.70 -4.86
N PRO A 103 2.36 -3.02 -5.06
CA PRO A 103 3.52 -3.57 -5.73
C PRO A 103 3.81 -2.86 -7.05
N ASN A 104 5.10 -2.74 -7.39
CA ASN A 104 5.51 -2.30 -8.71
C ASN A 104 6.05 -3.51 -9.48
N GLU A 105 5.25 -4.02 -10.42
CA GLU A 105 5.64 -5.16 -11.26
C GLU A 105 6.56 -4.76 -12.42
N ASP A 106 6.79 -3.45 -12.62
CA ASP A 106 7.72 -2.95 -13.63
C ASP A 106 9.17 -3.24 -13.23
N SER A 107 10.05 -3.29 -14.24
CA SER A 107 11.49 -3.51 -14.03
C SER A 107 12.25 -2.24 -13.63
N PHE A 108 11.58 -1.10 -13.56
CA PHE A 108 12.17 0.20 -13.30
C PHE A 108 11.35 1.01 -12.27
N PRO A 109 11.99 1.90 -11.50
CA PRO A 109 11.28 2.76 -10.56
C PRO A 109 10.36 3.76 -11.26
N THR A 110 9.17 3.99 -10.69
CA THR A 110 8.27 5.08 -11.12
C THR A 110 8.55 6.32 -10.26
N VAL A 111 9.12 7.36 -10.86
CA VAL A 111 9.34 8.65 -10.19
C VAL A 111 8.06 9.48 -10.13
N ASN A 112 8.01 10.48 -9.23
CA ASN A 112 6.83 11.33 -9.01
C ASN A 112 5.56 10.52 -8.72
N TYR A 113 5.70 9.36 -8.08
CA TYR A 113 4.58 8.51 -7.71
C TYR A 113 3.81 9.19 -6.59
N GLN A 114 2.51 9.42 -6.80
CA GLN A 114 1.63 10.02 -5.80
C GLN A 114 1.23 8.98 -4.75
N TYR A 115 1.81 9.08 -3.55
CA TYR A 115 1.43 8.19 -2.45
C TYR A 115 0.15 8.63 -1.73
N PHE A 116 -0.08 9.93 -1.63
CA PHE A 116 -1.21 10.50 -0.91
C PHE A 116 -1.57 11.86 -1.49
N SER A 117 -2.86 12.18 -1.52
CA SER A 117 -3.32 13.53 -1.89
C SER A 117 -4.63 13.85 -1.21
N ILE A 118 -4.71 15.06 -0.67
CA ILE A 118 -5.91 15.62 -0.08
C ILE A 118 -6.04 17.07 -0.51
N SER A 119 -7.28 17.49 -0.73
CA SER A 119 -7.63 18.84 -1.16
C SER A 119 -8.82 19.34 -0.36
N ARG A 120 -9.13 20.64 -0.49
CA ARG A 120 -10.23 21.31 0.22
C ARG A 120 -10.06 21.31 1.73
N LEU A 121 -8.82 21.43 2.18
CA LEU A 121 -8.55 21.76 3.57
C LEU A 121 -8.98 23.20 3.83
N GLU A 122 -9.28 23.50 5.09
CA GLU A 122 -9.44 24.90 5.51
C GLU A 122 -8.15 25.66 5.21
N ARG A 123 -8.23 26.95 4.90
CA ARG A 123 -7.02 27.75 4.67
C ARG A 123 -6.37 28.04 6.02
N ASP A 124 -5.51 27.14 6.47
CA ASP A 124 -4.78 27.27 7.72
C ASP A 124 -3.38 26.63 7.62
N ARG A 125 -2.65 26.68 8.72
CA ARG A 125 -1.46 25.88 8.95
C ARG A 125 -1.86 24.46 9.35
N HIS A 126 -1.38 23.50 8.60
CA HIS A 126 -1.60 22.07 8.80
C HIS A 126 -0.32 21.36 9.20
N ILE A 127 -0.48 20.21 9.85
CA ILE A 127 0.62 19.29 10.15
C ILE A 127 0.27 17.92 9.58
N LEU A 128 1.07 17.48 8.60
CA LEU A 128 1.02 16.13 8.05
C LEU A 128 2.10 15.26 8.70
N ILE A 129 1.70 14.16 9.33
CA ILE A 129 2.58 13.14 9.86
C ILE A 129 2.44 11.89 8.99
N ILE A 130 3.53 11.46 8.39
CA ILE A 130 3.61 10.23 7.60
C ILE A 130 4.30 9.19 8.46
N LYS A 131 3.68 8.05 8.69
CA LYS A 131 4.27 6.94 9.44
C LYS A 131 4.24 5.66 8.62
N ILE A 132 5.41 5.05 8.50
CA ILE A 132 5.63 3.85 7.72
C ILE A 132 5.27 2.68 8.62
N MET A 133 4.18 1.98 8.29
CA MET A 133 3.62 0.95 9.14
C MET A 133 4.23 -0.41 8.83
N GLU A 134 4.35 -0.73 7.55
CA GLU A 134 4.90 -1.97 7.08
C GLU A 134 5.68 -1.75 5.78
N VAL A 135 6.96 -2.09 5.82
CA VAL A 135 7.82 -2.27 4.66
C VAL A 135 8.33 -3.70 4.71
N GLN A 136 8.32 -4.38 3.57
CA GLN A 136 8.89 -5.71 3.44
C GLN A 136 10.30 -5.63 2.84
N SER A 137 11.02 -6.75 2.82
CA SER A 137 12.45 -6.77 2.52
C SER A 137 12.81 -6.35 1.09
N THR A 138 11.88 -6.43 0.13
CA THR A 138 12.22 -6.21 -1.28
C THR A 138 12.12 -4.76 -1.73
N ARG A 139 11.49 -3.87 -0.93
CA ARG A 139 11.20 -2.49 -1.33
C ARG A 139 11.41 -1.55 -0.16
N ALA A 140 11.88 -0.34 -0.43
CA ALA A 140 11.91 0.74 0.54
C ALA A 140 10.77 1.72 0.27
N TYR A 141 10.28 2.40 1.31
CA TYR A 141 9.47 3.59 1.11
C TYR A 141 10.39 4.75 0.75
N ASP A 142 10.21 5.36 -0.42
CA ASP A 142 11.12 6.39 -0.94
C ASP A 142 10.40 7.72 -1.16
N PHE A 143 10.68 8.68 -0.28
CA PHE A 143 10.05 9.99 -0.22
C PHE A 143 10.85 11.03 -1.00
N GLN A 144 10.21 11.69 -1.96
CA GLN A 144 10.84 12.67 -2.85
C GLN A 144 10.52 14.11 -2.43
N GLY A 145 9.30 14.34 -1.95
CA GLY A 145 8.85 15.65 -1.50
C GLY A 145 7.34 15.73 -1.40
N PHE A 146 6.83 16.95 -1.25
CA PHE A 146 5.40 17.21 -1.29
C PHE A 146 5.11 18.49 -2.08
N VAL A 147 3.92 18.55 -2.65
CA VAL A 147 3.38 19.73 -3.31
C VAL A 147 2.16 20.16 -2.52
N TYR A 148 2.05 21.44 -2.19
CA TYR A 148 0.86 21.98 -1.56
C TYR A 148 0.29 23.15 -2.35
N VAL A 149 -1.02 23.34 -2.22
CA VAL A 149 -1.76 24.39 -2.91
C VAL A 149 -1.97 25.54 -1.94
N ASN A 150 -1.31 26.67 -2.21
CA ASN A 150 -1.60 27.92 -1.51
C ASN A 150 -2.63 28.69 -2.34
N ASP A 151 -3.91 28.41 -2.08
CA ASP A 151 -4.96 29.18 -2.74
C ASP A 151 -5.03 30.55 -2.05
N THR A 152 -4.53 31.59 -2.72
CA THR A 152 -4.67 32.98 -2.29
C THR A 152 -6.02 33.59 -2.69
N PHE A 153 -6.91 32.82 -3.32
CA PHE A 153 -8.20 33.32 -3.76
C PHE A 153 -9.10 33.65 -2.55
N SER A 154 -9.15 34.92 -2.18
CA SER A 154 -10.14 35.45 -1.21
C SER A 154 -11.53 35.64 -1.84
N GLY A 155 -11.77 35.10 -3.03
CA GLY A 155 -13.10 35.11 -3.60
C GLY A 155 -13.96 34.11 -2.85
N SER A 156 -15.06 34.60 -2.28
CA SER A 156 -16.13 33.80 -1.72
C SER A 156 -16.39 32.59 -2.62
N PHE A 157 -16.01 31.40 -2.16
CA PHE A 157 -16.44 30.16 -2.79
C PHE A 157 -17.95 30.11 -2.60
N ASP A 158 -18.67 30.58 -3.61
CA ASP A 158 -20.07 30.27 -3.78
C ASP A 158 -20.11 28.75 -3.93
N ASP A 159 -20.72 28.09 -2.95
CA ASP A 159 -20.69 26.67 -2.61
C ASP A 159 -21.41 25.83 -3.69
N THR A 160 -21.01 26.04 -4.94
CA THR A 160 -21.42 25.23 -6.06
C THR A 160 -20.63 23.96 -5.95
N ASP A 161 -21.31 22.93 -5.43
CA ASP A 161 -20.97 21.51 -5.36
C ASP A 161 -20.36 20.96 -6.67
N ILE A 162 -19.15 21.40 -7.01
CA ILE A 162 -18.34 20.75 -8.03
C ILE A 162 -17.64 19.62 -7.31
N SER A 163 -18.34 18.54 -7.01
CA SER A 163 -17.74 17.31 -6.50
C SER A 163 -16.58 16.89 -7.42
N PHE A 164 -15.33 17.08 -6.98
CA PHE A 164 -14.21 16.45 -7.65
C PHE A 164 -14.39 14.95 -7.44
N PRO A 165 -14.28 14.13 -8.49
CA PRO A 165 -14.34 12.69 -8.35
C PRO A 165 -13.06 12.23 -7.64
N GLN A 166 -13.06 12.31 -6.31
CA GLN A 166 -12.27 11.39 -5.51
C GLN A 166 -12.71 10.00 -5.99
N LYS A 167 -11.83 9.31 -6.71
CA LYS A 167 -11.98 7.89 -7.01
C LYS A 167 -11.88 7.11 -5.70
N THR A 168 -12.87 7.24 -4.84
CA THR A 168 -13.14 6.24 -3.81
C THR A 168 -13.57 5.01 -4.58
N HIS A 169 -12.67 4.03 -4.69
CA HIS A 169 -12.94 2.72 -5.30
C HIS A 169 -14.04 1.94 -4.55
N THR A 170 -14.69 2.53 -3.55
CA THR A 170 -15.86 2.03 -2.85
C THR A 170 -17.02 1.68 -3.80
N GLY A 171 -17.23 2.44 -4.89
CA GLY A 171 -18.32 2.17 -5.84
C GLY A 171 -18.18 0.85 -6.59
N ILE A 172 -16.95 0.42 -6.90
CA ILE A 172 -16.69 -0.81 -7.66
C ILE A 172 -16.88 -2.05 -6.76
N ILE A 173 -16.60 -1.93 -5.47
CA ILE A 173 -16.74 -3.02 -4.49
C ILE A 173 -18.23 -3.33 -4.23
N VAL A 174 -19.10 -2.33 -4.18
CA VAL A 174 -20.54 -2.57 -3.97
C VAL A 174 -21.23 -3.10 -5.24
N GLY A 175 -20.79 -2.69 -6.43
CA GLY A 175 -21.38 -3.16 -7.69
C GLY A 175 -21.15 -4.65 -7.96
N THR A 176 -19.95 -5.17 -7.61
CA THR A 176 -19.59 -6.57 -7.86
C THR A 176 -20.35 -7.54 -6.95
N THR A 177 -20.62 -7.18 -5.69
CA THR A 177 -21.34 -8.06 -4.76
C THR A 177 -22.81 -8.21 -5.14
N VAL A 178 -23.49 -7.11 -5.48
CA VAL A 178 -24.89 -7.15 -5.93
C VAL A 178 -25.03 -7.88 -7.27
N GLY A 179 -24.14 -7.61 -8.23
CA GLY A 179 -24.10 -8.30 -9.51
C GLY A 179 -23.83 -9.80 -9.37
N GLY A 180 -22.90 -10.19 -8.49
CA GLY A 180 -22.58 -11.58 -8.21
C GLY A 180 -23.76 -12.35 -7.60
N VAL A 181 -24.47 -11.77 -6.63
CA VAL A 181 -25.64 -12.39 -6.01
C VAL A 181 -26.78 -12.57 -7.02
N LEU A 182 -27.09 -11.54 -7.82
CA LEU A 182 -28.10 -11.63 -8.88
C LEU A 182 -27.71 -12.64 -9.98
N GLY A 183 -26.44 -12.68 -10.37
CA GLY A 183 -25.92 -13.61 -11.36
C GLY A 183 -26.03 -15.07 -10.89
N ILE A 184 -25.65 -15.35 -9.65
CA ILE A 184 -25.77 -16.69 -9.05
C ILE A 184 -27.25 -17.10 -8.93
N LEU A 185 -28.14 -16.19 -8.51
CA LEU A 185 -29.58 -16.44 -8.45
C LEU A 185 -30.16 -16.80 -9.82
N LEU A 186 -29.85 -16.04 -10.87
CA LEU A 186 -30.30 -16.32 -12.24
C LEU A 186 -29.75 -17.65 -12.78
N LEU A 187 -28.48 -17.97 -12.48
CA LEU A 187 -27.86 -19.22 -12.89
C LEU A 187 -28.55 -20.43 -12.22
N LEU A 188 -28.81 -20.36 -10.91
CA LEU A 188 -29.54 -21.41 -10.19
C LEU A 188 -30.97 -21.56 -10.71
N PHE A 189 -31.65 -20.45 -11.01
CA PHE A 189 -32.99 -20.46 -11.58
C PHE A 189 -33.01 -21.12 -12.97
N GLY A 190 -32.03 -20.83 -13.82
CA GLY A 190 -31.85 -21.45 -15.13
C GLY A 190 -31.65 -22.96 -15.04
N ILE A 191 -30.74 -23.41 -14.16
CA ILE A 191 -30.50 -24.85 -13.93
C ILE A 191 -31.77 -25.54 -13.41
N PHE A 192 -32.48 -24.92 -12.47
CA PHE A 192 -33.72 -25.46 -11.92
C PHE A 192 -34.79 -25.60 -13.00
N PHE A 193 -34.95 -24.61 -13.88
CA PHE A 193 -35.92 -24.63 -14.95
C PHE A 193 -35.63 -25.73 -15.99
N VAL A 194 -34.36 -25.89 -16.36
CA VAL A 194 -33.92 -26.97 -17.27
C VAL A 194 -34.16 -28.36 -16.65
N ARG A 195 -33.84 -28.55 -15.37
CA ARG A 195 -34.12 -29.83 -14.67
C ARG A 195 -35.61 -30.12 -14.62
N ARG A 196 -36.43 -29.11 -14.32
CA ARG A 196 -37.89 -29.25 -14.27
C ARG A 196 -38.50 -29.60 -15.64
N MET A 197 -37.96 -29.07 -16.72
CA MET A 197 -38.41 -29.43 -18.08
C MET A 197 -38.03 -30.87 -18.45
N ARG A 198 -36.82 -31.32 -18.07
CA ARG A 198 -36.37 -32.70 -18.38
C ARG A 198 -37.18 -33.78 -17.67
N SER A 199 -37.68 -33.54 -16.46
CA SER A 199 -38.51 -34.52 -15.75
C SER A 199 -39.84 -34.85 -16.44
N LYS A 200 -40.32 -34.01 -17.36
CA LYS A 200 -41.56 -34.27 -18.11
C LYS A 200 -41.37 -35.11 -19.37
N LEU A 201 -40.13 -35.39 -19.77
CA LEU A 201 -39.82 -36.15 -20.98
C LEU A 201 -39.51 -37.64 -20.72
N GLN A 202 -39.56 -38.11 -19.47
CA GLN A 202 -39.22 -39.50 -19.12
C GLN A 202 -40.42 -40.41 -18.79
N VAL A 203 -41.65 -40.02 -19.15
CA VAL A 203 -42.88 -40.85 -18.90
C VAL A 203 -43.43 -41.49 -20.18
N SER A 204 -42.63 -41.58 -21.24
CA SER A 204 -43.08 -42.21 -22.49
C SER A 204 -41.98 -43.08 -23.07
N HIS A 205 -41.64 -44.19 -22.41
CA HIS A 205 -41.13 -45.43 -23.02
C HIS A 205 -40.88 -46.46 -21.91
N HIS A 206 -41.96 -47.06 -21.42
CA HIS A 206 -41.86 -48.34 -20.72
C HIS A 206 -42.83 -49.30 -21.38
N GLU A 207 -42.50 -49.71 -22.61
CA GLU A 207 -43.08 -50.91 -23.18
C GLU A 207 -41.99 -51.67 -23.93
N SER A 208 -41.75 -52.89 -23.43
CA SER A 208 -41.19 -54.02 -24.14
C SER A 208 -39.75 -53.91 -24.66
N TYR A 209 -38.82 -54.57 -23.99
CA TYR A 209 -38.20 -55.78 -24.55
C TYR A 209 -37.32 -56.45 -23.49
N ASN A 210 -37.75 -57.63 -23.06
CA ASN A 210 -36.86 -58.63 -22.47
C ASN A 210 -35.81 -58.97 -23.52
N ASP A 211 -34.52 -58.86 -23.19
CA ASP A 211 -33.63 -59.97 -23.52
C ASP A 211 -32.45 -60.07 -22.57
N ASN A 212 -32.36 -61.27 -22.02
CA ASN A 212 -31.17 -61.84 -21.44
C ASN A 212 -30.01 -61.74 -22.44
N ILE A 213 -28.78 -61.56 -21.98
CA ILE A 213 -27.61 -62.37 -22.40
C ILE A 213 -26.35 -61.90 -21.65
N ILE A 214 -25.96 -62.77 -20.70
CA ILE A 214 -24.64 -63.40 -20.54
C ILE A 214 -23.40 -62.50 -20.39
N ILE A 215 -22.97 -62.48 -19.12
CA ILE A 215 -21.60 -62.53 -18.58
C ILE A 215 -20.50 -62.98 -19.56
N SER A 216 -19.48 -62.12 -19.73
CA SER A 216 -18.06 -62.48 -19.82
C SER A 216 -17.29 -61.20 -19.48
N ASP A 217 -16.72 -61.00 -18.29
CA ASP A 217 -15.55 -61.66 -17.69
C ASP A 217 -14.41 -61.90 -18.69
N ILE A 218 -13.67 -60.83 -19.02
CA ILE A 218 -12.32 -60.93 -19.56
C ILE A 218 -11.40 -59.96 -18.82
N LYS A 219 -10.44 -60.58 -18.13
CA LYS A 219 -9.28 -60.06 -17.43
C LYS A 219 -8.29 -59.35 -18.36
N GLN A 220 -7.38 -58.59 -17.73
CA GLN A 220 -6.00 -58.30 -18.18
C GLN A 220 -5.86 -57.36 -19.40
N THR A 221 -5.05 -56.31 -19.40
CA THR A 221 -3.61 -56.31 -19.10
C THR A 221 -3.10 -54.87 -18.93
N THR A 222 -2.34 -54.64 -17.87
CA THR A 222 -1.44 -53.51 -17.64
C THR A 222 -0.35 -53.45 -18.71
N ILE A 223 -0.21 -52.34 -19.45
CA ILE A 223 1.04 -52.05 -20.20
C ILE A 223 1.38 -50.58 -20.03
N ASN A 224 2.49 -50.37 -19.33
CA ASN A 224 3.18 -49.11 -19.11
C ASN A 224 4.23 -48.97 -20.24
N PRO A 225 4.21 -47.96 -21.11
CA PRO A 225 5.31 -47.72 -22.03
C PRO A 225 6.42 -46.93 -21.32
N HIS A 226 7.48 -47.65 -20.98
CA HIS A 226 8.80 -47.14 -20.66
C HIS A 226 9.40 -46.56 -21.95
N SER A 227 9.74 -45.27 -21.96
CA SER A 227 10.54 -44.65 -23.02
C SER A 227 11.89 -44.19 -22.45
N ASP A 228 12.85 -45.09 -22.47
CA ASP A 228 14.26 -44.76 -22.49
C ASP A 228 14.66 -44.37 -23.92
N ASN A 229 15.24 -43.19 -24.08
CA ASN A 229 16.10 -42.83 -25.22
C ASN A 229 17.11 -41.81 -24.66
N SER A 230 18.36 -42.22 -24.47
CA SER A 230 19.40 -42.22 -25.51
C SER A 230 20.33 -41.03 -25.33
N LEU A 231 21.44 -41.30 -24.63
CA LEU A 231 22.78 -40.77 -24.85
C LEU A 231 22.95 -39.93 -26.13
N ARG A 232 23.40 -38.68 -25.98
CA ARG A 232 24.39 -38.11 -26.89
C ARG A 232 25.38 -37.24 -26.13
N ALA A 233 26.62 -37.72 -26.15
CA ALA A 233 27.80 -37.04 -25.67
C ALA A 233 28.17 -35.86 -26.58
N SER A 234 28.53 -34.75 -25.95
CA SER A 234 29.56 -33.77 -26.36
C SER A 234 29.74 -32.91 -25.10
N GLY A 235 30.79 -33.02 -24.31
CA GLY A 235 32.18 -32.92 -24.74
C GLY A 235 32.54 -31.45 -24.77
N GLU A 236 32.72 -30.84 -23.60
CA GLU A 236 33.61 -29.69 -23.44
C GLU A 236 33.95 -29.42 -21.96
N ASP A 237 35.14 -28.87 -21.81
CA ASP A 237 36.05 -28.94 -20.68
C ASP A 237 35.73 -28.04 -19.48
N ILE A 238 36.06 -28.58 -18.31
CA ILE A 238 36.80 -27.95 -17.19
C ILE A 238 36.34 -26.57 -16.72
N THR A 239 35.79 -26.52 -15.50
CA THR A 239 36.43 -25.76 -14.41
C THR A 239 36.01 -26.27 -13.04
N LEU A 240 37.05 -26.52 -12.24
CA LEU A 240 37.04 -27.06 -10.90
C LEU A 240 36.74 -25.91 -9.92
N ALA A 241 35.62 -25.98 -9.19
CA ALA A 241 35.39 -25.13 -8.02
C ALA A 241 34.49 -25.82 -6.97
N THR A 242 35.18 -26.44 -6.01
CA THR A 242 34.91 -26.43 -4.57
C THR A 242 33.44 -26.43 -4.09
N ARG A 243 32.99 -27.65 -3.85
CA ARG A 243 31.94 -28.14 -2.93
C ARG A 243 31.91 -27.43 -1.56
N ARG A 244 30.72 -26.98 -1.11
CA ARG A 244 30.26 -26.93 0.31
C ARG A 244 28.72 -27.01 0.39
N PRO A 245 28.15 -27.42 1.55
CA PRO A 245 27.07 -28.39 1.59
C PRO A 245 25.65 -27.83 1.73
N ILE A 246 24.74 -28.71 1.34
CA ILE A 246 23.30 -28.78 1.53
C ILE A 246 22.86 -28.24 2.91
N VAL A 247 21.97 -27.24 2.89
CA VAL A 247 21.17 -26.86 4.06
C VAL A 247 19.94 -27.76 4.09
N GLU A 248 19.80 -28.48 5.19
CA GLU A 248 18.71 -29.39 5.49
C GLU A 248 17.37 -28.65 5.65
N LEU A 249 16.36 -29.18 4.97
CA LEU A 249 14.95 -28.85 5.16
C LEU A 249 14.49 -29.37 6.54
N SER A 250 14.37 -28.47 7.52
CA SER A 250 13.75 -28.81 8.81
C SER A 250 12.24 -28.77 8.69
N THR A 251 11.64 -29.96 8.66
CA THR A 251 10.20 -30.18 8.81
C THR A 251 9.85 -30.12 10.29
N GLN A 252 9.29 -29.00 10.77
CA GLN A 252 8.75 -28.94 12.12
C GLN A 252 7.36 -29.56 12.20
N ALA A 253 7.28 -30.55 13.07
CA ALA A 253 6.16 -31.41 13.32
C ALA A 253 5.01 -30.70 14.05
N LEU A 254 3.82 -30.92 13.49
CA LEU A 254 2.50 -30.73 14.04
C LEU A 254 2.35 -31.42 15.42
N ARG A 255 2.41 -30.66 16.53
CA ARG A 255 1.93 -31.11 17.84
C ARG A 255 0.48 -30.67 18.07
N LYS A 256 -0.44 -31.60 17.83
CA LYS A 256 -1.81 -31.56 18.37
C LYS A 256 -1.75 -31.54 19.91
N LYS A 257 -2.19 -30.47 20.55
CA LYS A 257 -2.51 -30.47 21.99
C LYS A 257 -4.02 -30.60 22.14
N LYS A 258 -4.42 -31.69 22.80
CA LYS A 258 -5.80 -32.08 23.08
C LYS A 258 -6.22 -31.50 24.43
N VAL A 259 -7.32 -30.74 24.40
CA VAL A 259 -8.37 -30.51 25.40
C VAL A 259 -8.07 -30.92 26.85
N GLU A 260 -8.11 -29.92 27.74
CA GLU A 260 -8.54 -30.08 29.12
C GLU A 260 -9.59 -29.00 29.43
N LYS A 261 -10.82 -29.45 29.68
CA LYS A 261 -11.89 -28.67 30.33
C LYS A 261 -11.58 -28.70 31.82
N ASP A 262 -11.65 -27.57 32.50
CA ASP A 262 -12.50 -27.39 33.69
C ASP A 262 -12.32 -26.01 34.33
N SER A 263 -13.40 -25.54 34.95
CA SER A 263 -13.56 -24.40 35.89
C SER A 263 -13.71 -22.97 35.32
N LEU A 264 -14.98 -22.56 35.22
CA LEU A 264 -15.46 -21.23 35.63
C LEU A 264 -15.31 -21.12 37.17
N PRO A 265 -14.95 -19.95 37.74
CA PRO A 265 -15.99 -18.96 38.03
C PRO A 265 -15.58 -17.46 38.08
N SER A 266 -16.64 -16.64 38.04
CA SER A 266 -16.85 -15.31 38.66
C SER A 266 -16.39 -14.02 37.94
N LEU A 267 -17.40 -13.20 37.62
CA LEU A 267 -17.35 -11.74 37.47
C LEU A 267 -16.88 -11.07 38.78
N PRO A 268 -16.17 -9.93 38.67
CA PRO A 268 -16.77 -8.64 39.04
C PRO A 268 -16.49 -7.58 37.94
N ARG A 269 -17.48 -6.83 37.44
CA ARG A 269 -18.16 -5.66 38.00
C ARG A 269 -17.24 -4.44 38.26
N ASN A 270 -17.46 -3.41 37.43
CA ASN A 270 -17.22 -1.97 37.57
C ASN A 270 -15.84 -1.36 37.24
N ALA A 271 -15.80 -0.72 36.05
CA ALA A 271 -15.46 0.68 35.77
C ALA A 271 -14.47 1.43 36.70
N ALA A 272 -13.35 1.88 36.15
CA ALA A 272 -12.92 3.29 35.96
C ALA A 272 -11.58 3.33 35.17
N PRO A 273 -10.96 4.49 34.87
CA PRO A 273 -10.67 4.96 33.53
C PRO A 273 -9.20 4.79 33.11
N SER A 274 -8.97 5.00 31.81
CA SER A 274 -7.71 5.07 31.10
C SER A 274 -6.60 5.79 31.88
N GLU A 275 -5.54 5.06 32.23
CA GLU A 275 -4.27 5.65 32.64
C GLU A 275 -3.61 6.32 31.44
N VAL A 276 -3.49 7.64 31.52
CA VAL A 276 -2.57 8.44 30.70
C VAL A 276 -1.16 8.10 31.16
N ILE A 277 -0.43 7.33 30.35
CA ILE A 277 1.01 7.11 30.57
C ILE A 277 1.71 8.45 30.31
N THR A 278 1.99 9.16 31.39
CA THR A 278 2.83 10.35 31.38
C THR A 278 4.25 9.86 31.60
N ILE A 279 5.06 9.80 30.55
CA ILE A 279 6.49 9.51 30.66
C ILE A 279 7.16 10.80 31.17
N TYR A 280 7.32 10.90 32.49
CA TYR A 280 8.30 11.75 33.11
C TYR A 280 9.45 10.86 33.57
N ASP A 281 10.57 10.90 32.86
CA ASP A 281 11.85 10.52 33.42
C ASP A 281 12.68 11.78 33.62
N GLY A 282 12.74 12.19 34.88
CA GLY A 282 13.60 13.26 35.35
C GLY A 282 14.96 12.70 35.72
N THR A 283 15.98 13.07 34.96
CA THR A 283 17.33 13.26 35.49
C THR A 283 17.80 14.64 35.03
N GLY A 284 17.87 15.55 36.01
CA GLY A 284 18.06 16.97 35.79
C GLY A 284 19.40 17.34 35.15
N SER A 285 19.33 18.29 34.23
CA SER A 285 20.39 19.23 33.90
C SER A 285 19.76 20.63 33.95
N PRO A 286 20.33 21.64 34.66
CA PRO A 286 19.62 22.88 34.95
C PRO A 286 19.55 23.89 33.78
N ASP A 287 20.12 23.59 32.61
CA ASP A 287 20.24 24.54 31.50
C ASP A 287 19.52 24.09 30.20
N GLY A 288 18.51 23.23 30.31
CA GLY A 288 17.73 22.78 29.16
C GLY A 288 16.76 23.84 28.66
N THR A 289 17.16 24.64 27.67
CA THR A 289 16.21 25.39 26.83
C THR A 289 15.21 24.41 26.23
N ILE A 290 13.92 24.56 26.55
CA ILE A 290 12.83 23.86 25.90
C ILE A 290 12.94 24.18 24.40
N TYR A 291 13.33 23.18 23.62
CA TYR A 291 13.39 23.29 22.17
C TYR A 291 11.96 23.32 21.66
N ASP A 292 11.47 24.52 21.36
CA ASP A 292 10.24 24.72 20.62
C ASP A 292 10.56 24.56 19.11
N PRO A 293 10.15 23.46 18.45
CA PRO A 293 10.39 23.27 17.03
C PRO A 293 9.72 24.34 16.15
N PHE A 294 8.87 25.20 16.73
CA PHE A 294 8.18 26.29 16.04
C PHE A 294 8.88 27.66 16.16
N TYR A 295 10.02 27.75 16.87
CA TYR A 295 10.76 29.00 17.00
C TYR A 295 11.66 29.24 15.77
N SER A 296 11.09 29.74 14.68
CA SER A 296 11.89 30.24 13.56
C SER A 296 12.58 31.55 13.94
N HIS A 297 13.89 31.63 13.76
CA HIS A 297 14.62 32.88 13.87
C HIS A 297 14.04 33.87 12.85
N ARG A 298 13.21 34.82 13.34
CA ARG A 298 12.78 35.97 12.57
C ARG A 298 14.05 36.73 12.16
N LYS A 299 14.44 36.63 10.89
CA LYS A 299 15.56 37.42 10.36
C LYS A 299 15.17 38.89 10.47
N SER A 300 15.71 39.56 11.49
CA SER A 300 15.60 41.01 11.63
C SER A 300 16.41 41.64 10.49
N THR A 301 15.73 42.00 9.40
CA THR A 301 16.33 42.80 8.33
C THR A 301 16.52 44.21 8.87
N THR A 302 17.70 44.49 9.43
CA THR A 302 18.10 45.85 9.79
C THR A 302 18.30 46.63 8.49
N SER A 303 17.31 47.42 8.08
CA SER A 303 17.50 48.37 6.99
C SER A 303 18.42 49.49 7.47
N SER A 304 19.70 49.45 7.09
CA SER A 304 20.56 50.61 7.20
C SER A 304 20.21 51.57 6.06
N ASN A 305 19.45 52.62 6.37
CA ASN A 305 19.39 53.79 5.51
C ASN A 305 20.70 54.57 5.68
N LEU A 306 21.45 54.66 4.58
CA LEU A 306 22.47 55.66 4.32
C LEU A 306 22.19 56.25 2.93
#